data_AF-A0A925I034-F1
#
_entry.id   AF-A0A925I034-F1
#
_cell.length_a   1.000
_cell.length_b   1.000
_cell.length_c   1.000
_cell.angle_alpha   90.00
_cell.angle_beta   90.00
_cell.angle_gamma   90.00
#
_symmetry.space_group_name_H-M   'P 1'
#
loop_
_entity.id
_entity.type
_entity.pdbx_description
1 polymer ?
#
loop_
_entity_poly.entity_id
_entity_poly.type
_entity_poly.pdbx_seq_one_letter_code
_entity_poly.pdbx_strand_id
1 'polypeptide(L)'
;MKKRGFTLVELLVVIAIIGILVALLLPAISRAREAARDASCKNNLRQFGIGLHLFADKDPGGRFCSGAWDQRRDGCMDTYGWVADLVNIDAARPQDMLCPSNPLVGSEKYNDFIGVTQTGKDGADPAKIAAGLCGQATWGGAATGFTTATPDQRGNLLARALLDRGYGTNYISSWFLGRSGPKLVSNAARDNFLTYTTETNSANWEGLKGYSSAVGPLTRRLLETGPVVSSLIPLLGDACAG
;
A
#
# COMPACT_ATOMS: atom_id res chain seq x y z
N MET A 1 34.60 32.70 55.30
CA MET A 1 33.47 32.00 54.63
C MET A 1 33.67 30.50 54.80
N LYS A 2 32.84 29.81 55.60
CA LYS A 2 32.94 28.35 55.80
C LYS A 2 32.48 27.63 54.52
N LYS A 3 33.39 27.01 53.77
CA LYS A 3 33.04 26.07 52.71
C LYS A 3 32.41 24.84 53.38
N ARG A 4 31.11 24.60 53.16
CA ARG A 4 30.47 23.33 53.54
C ARG A 4 31.03 22.25 52.63
N GLY A 5 31.75 21.28 53.19
CA GLY A 5 32.23 20.11 52.46
C GLY A 5 31.05 19.20 52.14
N PHE A 6 30.92 18.82 50.88
CA PHE A 6 29.94 17.83 50.44
C PHE A 6 30.41 16.45 50.88
N THR A 7 29.57 15.70 51.60
CA THR A 7 29.94 14.35 52.03
C THR A 7 29.71 13.35 50.89
N LEU A 8 30.56 12.32 50.80
CA LEU A 8 30.40 11.23 49.83
C LEU A 8 29.02 10.56 49.94
N VAL A 9 28.46 10.52 51.16
CA VAL A 9 27.15 9.94 51.46
C VAL A 9 26.02 10.76 50.85
N GLU A 10 26.06 12.09 50.94
CA GLU A 10 25.07 12.97 50.30
C GLU A 10 25.06 12.78 48.78
N LEU A 11 26.24 12.62 48.14
CA LEU A 11 26.32 12.33 46.72
C LEU A 11 25.67 10.98 46.38
N LEU A 12 25.96 9.96 47.19
CA LEU A 12 25.53 8.58 46.97
C LEU A 12 24.01 8.41 47.07
N VAL A 13 23.37 9.10 48.01
CA VAL A 13 21.90 9.07 48.15
C VAL A 13 21.22 9.73 46.95
N VAL A 14 21.77 10.85 46.45
CA VAL A 14 21.19 11.57 45.31
C VAL A 14 21.22 10.70 44.04
N ILE A 15 22.35 10.05 43.75
CA ILE A 15 22.43 9.16 42.59
C ILE A 15 21.51 7.94 42.72
N ALA A 16 21.32 7.42 43.94
CA ALA A 16 20.40 6.31 44.20
C ALA A 16 18.94 6.71 43.91
N ILE A 17 18.53 7.91 44.35
CA ILE A 17 17.17 8.43 44.08
C ILE A 17 16.98 8.65 42.58
N ILE A 18 17.94 9.27 41.88
CA ILE A 18 17.87 9.47 40.42
C ILE A 18 17.75 8.13 39.70
N GLY A 19 18.52 7.11 40.11
CA GLY A 19 18.46 5.77 39.54
C GLY A 19 17.08 5.13 39.65
N ILE A 20 16.43 5.23 40.81
CA ILE A 20 15.06 4.72 41.03
C ILE A 20 14.06 5.48 40.15
N LEU A 21 14.15 6.81 40.10
CA LEU A 21 13.24 7.63 39.28
C LEU A 21 13.35 7.28 37.79
N VAL A 22 14.57 7.14 37.27
CA VAL A 22 14.81 6.78 35.86
C VAL A 22 14.32 5.36 35.56
N ALA A 23 14.55 4.40 36.45
CA ALA A 23 14.10 3.02 36.27
C ALA A 23 12.57 2.91 36.14
N LEU A 24 11.81 3.75 36.85
CA LEU A 24 10.36 3.81 36.74
C LEU A 24 9.87 4.52 35.47
N LEU A 25 10.66 5.47 34.94
CA LEU A 25 10.30 6.25 33.74
C LEU A 25 10.57 5.51 32.42
N LEU A 26 11.61 4.69 32.36
CA LEU A 26 11.99 3.91 31.17
C LEU A 26 10.84 3.12 30.52
N PRO A 27 10.08 2.26 31.26
CA PRO A 27 8.99 1.49 30.67
C PRO A 27 7.78 2.36 30.26
N ALA A 28 7.60 3.53 30.89
CA ALA A 28 6.54 4.45 30.51
C ALA A 28 6.83 5.15 29.17
N ILE A 29 8.10 5.52 28.95
CA ILE A 29 8.54 6.19 27.70
C ILE A 29 8.45 5.25 26.50
N SER A 30 8.79 3.97 26.65
CA SER A 30 8.67 3.00 25.55
C SER A 30 7.22 2.80 25.10
N ARG A 31 6.30 2.62 26.05
CA ARG A 31 4.86 2.52 25.78
C ARG A 31 4.31 3.78 25.11
N ALA A 32 4.73 4.95 25.55
CA ALA A 32 4.31 6.22 24.95
C ALA A 32 4.79 6.34 23.49
N ARG A 33 6.01 5.90 23.20
CA ARG A 33 6.55 5.89 21.82
C ARG A 33 5.79 4.93 20.93
N GLU A 34 5.48 3.73 21.42
CA GLU A 34 4.71 2.73 20.66
C GLU A 34 3.29 3.25 20.37
N ALA A 35 2.60 3.80 21.37
CA ALA A 35 1.28 4.42 21.18
C ALA A 35 1.31 5.59 20.18
N ALA A 36 2.38 6.39 20.18
CA ALA A 36 2.55 7.48 19.21
C ALA A 36 2.76 6.97 17.78
N ARG A 37 3.53 5.89 17.60
CA ARG A 37 3.72 5.25 16.29
C ARG A 37 2.40 4.69 15.77
N ASP A 38 1.64 4.01 16.61
CA ASP A 38 0.32 3.47 16.27
C ASP A 38 -0.69 4.57 15.90
N ALA A 39 -0.69 5.68 16.66
CA ALA A 39 -1.52 6.82 16.37
C ALA A 39 -1.17 7.44 15.00
N SER A 40 0.12 7.53 14.66
CA SER A 40 0.57 7.99 13.35
C SER A 40 0.07 7.06 12.24
N CYS A 41 0.20 5.74 12.40
CA CYS A 41 -0.24 4.80 11.38
C CYS A 41 -1.76 4.86 11.14
N LYS A 42 -2.56 4.96 12.21
CA LYS A 42 -4.02 5.11 12.13
C LYS A 42 -4.42 6.44 11.49
N ASN A 43 -3.70 7.51 11.79
CA ASN A 43 -3.96 8.82 11.19
C ASN A 43 -3.68 8.81 9.68
N ASN A 44 -2.59 8.16 9.24
CA ASN A 44 -2.29 8.01 7.82
C ASN A 44 -3.40 7.22 7.10
N LEU A 45 -3.84 6.08 7.66
CA LEU A 45 -4.97 5.30 7.13
C LEU A 45 -6.25 6.14 7.00
N ARG A 46 -6.54 6.98 7.99
CA ARG A 46 -7.68 7.91 7.93
C ARG A 46 -7.53 8.93 6.79
N GLN A 47 -6.35 9.51 6.62
CA GLN A 47 -6.07 10.46 5.53
C GLN A 47 -6.20 9.79 4.15
N PHE A 48 -5.68 8.56 3.99
CA PHE A 48 -5.87 7.80 2.77
C PHE A 48 -7.34 7.49 2.51
N GLY A 49 -8.11 7.10 3.54
CA GLY A 49 -9.55 6.91 3.41
C GLY A 49 -10.27 8.14 2.86
N ILE A 50 -9.95 9.33 3.39
CA ILE A 50 -10.48 10.61 2.88
C ILE A 50 -10.07 10.81 1.41
N GLY A 51 -8.80 10.55 1.07
CA GLY A 51 -8.31 10.64 -0.30
C GLY A 51 -9.01 9.70 -1.27
N LEU A 52 -9.33 8.47 -0.86
CA LEU A 52 -10.07 7.50 -1.68
C LEU A 52 -11.51 7.97 -1.93
N HIS A 53 -12.15 8.60 -0.95
CA HIS A 53 -13.46 9.24 -1.16
C HIS A 53 -13.36 10.40 -2.16
N LEU A 54 -12.34 11.26 -2.05
CA LEU A 54 -12.11 12.35 -3.00
C LEU A 54 -11.85 11.82 -4.42
N PHE A 55 -11.11 10.71 -4.54
CA PHE A 55 -10.93 10.03 -5.82
C PHE A 55 -12.26 9.53 -6.37
N ALA A 56 -13.05 8.85 -5.54
CA ALA A 56 -14.34 8.32 -5.94
C ALA A 56 -15.30 9.40 -6.44
N ASP A 57 -15.24 10.61 -5.87
CA ASP A 57 -16.03 11.77 -6.31
C ASP A 57 -15.63 12.27 -7.70
N LYS A 58 -14.34 12.20 -8.04
CA LYS A 58 -13.81 12.58 -9.36
C LYS A 58 -13.97 11.47 -10.41
N ASP A 59 -14.00 10.22 -9.99
CA ASP A 59 -14.14 9.08 -10.90
C ASP A 59 -15.59 8.97 -11.45
N PRO A 60 -15.79 8.95 -12.78
CA PRO A 60 -17.12 8.82 -13.37
C PRO A 60 -17.87 7.53 -12.97
N GLY A 61 -17.13 6.46 -12.65
CA GLY A 61 -17.67 5.19 -12.18
C GLY A 61 -17.92 5.15 -10.67
N GLY A 62 -17.57 6.20 -9.93
CA GLY A 62 -17.66 6.25 -8.48
C GLY A 62 -16.79 5.21 -7.78
N ARG A 63 -15.69 4.77 -8.40
CA ARG A 63 -14.77 3.76 -7.86
C ARG A 63 -13.85 4.40 -6.82
N PHE A 64 -13.55 3.68 -5.75
CA PHE A 64 -12.61 4.14 -4.71
C PHE A 64 -11.15 4.10 -5.12
N CYS A 65 -10.81 3.25 -6.09
CA CYS A 65 -9.50 3.21 -6.73
C CYS A 65 -9.62 2.59 -8.13
N SER A 66 -8.52 2.56 -8.86
CA SER A 66 -8.37 1.92 -10.15
C SER A 66 -7.76 0.51 -10.07
N GLY A 67 -7.19 0.12 -8.91
CA GLY A 67 -6.64 -1.22 -8.67
C GLY A 67 -5.97 -1.40 -7.29
N ALA A 68 -5.43 -2.59 -7.03
CA ALA A 68 -4.72 -2.95 -5.80
C ALA A 68 -3.25 -2.50 -5.79
N TRP A 69 -2.81 -1.79 -6.83
CA TRP A 69 -1.45 -1.30 -7.01
C TRP A 69 -0.43 -2.44 -7.20
N ASP A 70 -0.74 -3.35 -8.13
CA ASP A 70 0.13 -4.42 -8.59
C ASP A 70 0.32 -4.33 -10.12
N GLN A 71 1.53 -3.99 -10.58
CA GLN A 71 1.82 -3.82 -12.01
C GLN A 71 1.47 -5.05 -12.84
N ARG A 72 1.67 -6.25 -12.30
CA ARG A 72 1.50 -7.47 -13.09
C ARG A 72 0.04 -7.81 -13.33
N ARG A 73 -0.89 -7.19 -12.60
CA ARG A 73 -2.32 -7.52 -12.53
C ARG A 73 -3.24 -6.34 -12.87
N ASP A 74 -2.91 -5.15 -12.38
CA ASP A 74 -3.76 -3.97 -12.44
C ASP A 74 -3.31 -2.95 -13.49
N GLY A 75 -2.00 -2.88 -13.75
CA GLY A 75 -1.40 -1.90 -14.66
C GLY A 75 -0.37 -0.99 -13.99
N CYS A 76 0.21 -0.07 -14.77
CA CYS A 76 1.38 0.69 -14.34
C CYS A 76 1.18 1.43 -13.03
N MET A 77 2.14 1.31 -12.10
CA MET A 77 2.06 1.86 -10.73
C MET A 77 1.98 3.39 -10.65
N ASP A 78 2.25 4.10 -11.75
CA ASP A 78 2.10 5.55 -11.83
C ASP A 78 0.69 5.97 -12.26
N THR A 79 -0.04 5.09 -12.94
CA THR A 79 -1.31 5.39 -13.61
C THR A 79 -2.47 4.68 -12.94
N TYR A 80 -2.24 3.45 -12.46
CA TYR A 80 -3.25 2.56 -11.91
C TYR A 80 -2.87 2.08 -10.51
N GLY A 81 -3.90 1.85 -9.71
CA GLY A 81 -3.80 1.42 -8.32
C GLY A 81 -4.04 2.57 -7.35
N TRP A 82 -4.54 2.22 -6.16
CA TRP A 82 -4.94 3.20 -5.15
C TRP A 82 -3.85 4.22 -4.79
N VAL A 83 -2.57 3.84 -4.77
CA VAL A 83 -1.47 4.79 -4.52
C VAL A 83 -1.34 5.79 -5.68
N ALA A 84 -1.36 5.29 -6.92
CA ALA A 84 -1.29 6.13 -8.11
C ALA A 84 -2.45 7.13 -8.13
N ASP A 85 -3.65 6.63 -7.84
CA ASP A 85 -4.87 7.44 -7.79
C ASP A 85 -4.73 8.59 -6.78
N LEU A 86 -4.27 8.31 -5.56
CA LEU A 86 -4.08 9.32 -4.52
C LEU A 86 -3.03 10.38 -4.89
N VAL A 87 -1.91 9.95 -5.46
CA VAL A 87 -0.82 10.85 -5.89
C VAL A 87 -1.28 11.70 -7.08
N ASN A 88 -1.93 11.09 -8.08
CA ASN A 88 -2.33 11.76 -9.32
C ASN A 88 -3.43 12.82 -9.11
N ILE A 89 -4.29 12.64 -8.10
CA ILE A 89 -5.29 13.66 -7.73
C ILE A 89 -4.79 14.66 -6.69
N ASP A 90 -3.52 14.55 -6.27
CA ASP A 90 -2.88 15.33 -5.21
C ASP A 90 -3.62 15.24 -3.86
N ALA A 91 -4.17 14.06 -3.54
CA ALA A 91 -4.86 13.83 -2.27
C ALA A 91 -3.90 13.40 -1.16
N ALA A 92 -2.88 12.63 -1.50
CA ALA A 92 -1.87 12.17 -0.56
C ALA A 92 -0.59 11.75 -1.30
N ARG A 93 0.53 11.78 -0.58
CA ARG A 93 1.82 11.20 -1.03
C ARG A 93 2.19 10.05 -0.08
N PRO A 94 1.76 8.80 -0.36
CA PRO A 94 1.97 7.68 0.56
C PRO A 94 3.43 7.42 0.96
N GLN A 95 4.40 7.82 0.12
CA GLN A 95 5.83 7.69 0.42
C GLN A 95 6.27 8.53 1.63
N ASP A 96 5.64 9.69 1.84
CA ASP A 96 5.95 10.58 2.96
C ASP A 96 5.16 10.17 4.23
N MET A 97 4.16 9.31 4.07
CA MET A 97 3.18 8.95 5.09
C MET A 97 3.30 7.47 5.48
N LEU A 98 4.52 6.96 5.62
CA LEU A 98 4.77 5.57 6.00
C LEU A 98 4.39 5.30 7.46
N CYS A 99 3.94 4.08 7.74
CA CYS A 99 3.73 3.62 9.12
C CYS A 99 5.07 3.41 9.82
N PRO A 100 5.40 4.15 10.91
CA PRO A 100 6.65 3.95 11.65
C PRO A 100 6.70 2.67 12.48
N SER A 101 5.56 1.99 12.70
CA SER A 101 5.52 0.68 13.38
C SER A 101 5.93 -0.47 12.45
N ASN A 102 5.90 -0.27 11.13
CA ASN A 102 6.24 -1.29 10.15
C ASN A 102 7.72 -1.17 9.74
N PRO A 103 8.54 -2.24 9.85
CA PRO A 103 9.92 -2.22 9.42
C PRO A 103 10.09 -2.12 7.89
N LEU A 104 9.05 -2.43 7.12
CA LEU A 104 9.05 -2.30 5.67
C LEU A 104 8.96 -0.83 5.29
N VAL A 105 9.93 -0.39 4.48
CA VAL A 105 10.00 0.97 3.92
C VAL A 105 9.42 1.07 2.51
N GLY A 106 8.87 -0.03 1.99
CA GLY A 106 8.27 -0.11 0.67
C GLY A 106 7.53 -1.43 0.46
N SER A 107 6.63 -1.42 -0.51
CA SER A 107 5.83 -2.58 -0.89
C SER A 107 6.67 -3.62 -1.63
N GLU A 108 6.38 -4.91 -1.37
CA GLU A 108 6.95 -6.05 -2.12
C GLU A 108 6.76 -5.89 -3.64
N LYS A 109 5.72 -5.18 -4.07
CA LYS A 109 5.44 -4.95 -5.50
C LYS A 109 6.56 -4.22 -6.22
N TYR A 110 7.41 -3.49 -5.50
CA TYR A 110 8.63 -2.94 -6.08
C TYR A 110 9.67 -3.99 -6.47
N ASN A 111 9.77 -5.08 -5.71
CA ASN A 111 10.64 -6.20 -6.06
C ASN A 111 10.12 -6.94 -7.29
N ASP A 112 8.79 -7.09 -7.42
CA ASP A 112 8.16 -7.61 -8.64
C ASP A 112 8.50 -6.73 -9.86
N PHE A 113 8.63 -5.41 -9.66
CA PHE A 113 9.03 -4.46 -10.69
C PHE A 113 10.52 -4.64 -11.05
N ILE A 114 11.42 -4.68 -10.08
CA ILE A 114 12.87 -4.84 -10.35
C ILE A 114 13.15 -6.19 -11.05
N GLY A 115 12.50 -7.27 -10.58
CA GLY A 115 12.83 -8.65 -10.92
C GLY A 115 12.23 -9.20 -12.22
N VAL A 116 11.23 -8.57 -12.84
CA VAL A 116 10.44 -9.23 -13.90
C VAL A 116 10.17 -8.36 -15.13
N THR A 117 10.12 -9.00 -16.29
CA THR A 117 9.51 -8.48 -17.52
C THR A 117 7.99 -8.44 -17.36
N GLN A 118 7.36 -7.34 -17.79
CA GLN A 118 5.90 -7.11 -17.80
C GLN A 118 5.11 -8.33 -18.34
N THR A 119 4.72 -9.24 -17.47
CA THR A 119 3.96 -10.44 -17.82
C THR A 119 2.54 -10.21 -17.35
N GLY A 120 1.59 -10.28 -18.29
CA GLY A 120 0.15 -10.17 -18.02
C GLY A 120 -0.35 -11.35 -17.21
N LYS A 121 -0.05 -11.33 -15.91
CA LYS A 121 -0.39 -12.39 -14.96
C LYS A 121 -1.84 -12.21 -14.55
N ASP A 122 -2.57 -13.31 -14.42
CA ASP A 122 -3.97 -13.27 -14.01
C ASP A 122 -4.75 -12.25 -14.90
N GLY A 123 -4.52 -12.37 -16.22
CA GLY A 123 -5.34 -11.75 -17.28
C GLY A 123 -5.31 -10.24 -17.26
N ALA A 124 -4.24 -9.70 -16.72
CA ALA A 124 -3.95 -8.29 -16.75
C ALA A 124 -3.99 -7.77 -18.19
N ASP A 125 -4.64 -6.63 -18.36
CA ASP A 125 -4.74 -5.96 -19.66
C ASP A 125 -3.35 -5.46 -20.09
N PRO A 126 -2.78 -5.97 -21.20
CA PRO A 126 -1.47 -5.54 -21.68
C PRO A 126 -1.38 -4.03 -21.92
N ALA A 127 -2.49 -3.39 -22.31
CA ALA A 127 -2.53 -1.95 -22.52
C ALA A 127 -2.36 -1.18 -21.20
N LYS A 128 -2.90 -1.68 -20.09
CA LYS A 128 -2.73 -1.07 -18.77
C LYS A 128 -1.33 -1.27 -18.20
N ILE A 129 -0.72 -2.42 -18.45
CA ILE A 129 0.64 -2.72 -17.99
C ILE A 129 1.65 -1.83 -18.72
N ALA A 130 1.44 -1.58 -20.01
CA ALA A 130 2.25 -0.68 -20.82
C ALA A 130 1.79 0.80 -20.76
N ALA A 131 0.84 1.16 -19.90
CA ALA A 131 0.39 2.54 -19.79
C ALA A 131 1.39 3.42 -19.03
N GLY A 132 1.18 4.74 -19.14
CA GLY A 132 1.93 5.73 -18.38
C GLY A 132 3.43 5.62 -18.61
N LEU A 133 4.18 5.80 -17.53
CA LEU A 133 5.63 5.67 -17.52
C LEU A 133 6.07 4.26 -17.96
N CYS A 134 5.36 3.18 -17.61
CA CYS A 134 5.81 1.80 -17.89
C CYS A 134 5.97 1.46 -19.38
N GLY A 135 5.26 2.16 -20.27
CA GLY A 135 5.40 2.01 -21.72
C GLY A 135 6.34 3.00 -22.41
N GLN A 136 6.89 3.98 -21.68
CA GLN A 136 7.72 5.01 -22.28
C GLN A 136 9.16 4.53 -22.53
N ALA A 137 9.72 4.96 -23.66
CA ALA A 137 11.12 4.74 -24.02
C ALA A 137 12.09 5.51 -23.10
N THR A 138 11.59 6.53 -22.39
CA THR A 138 12.34 7.30 -21.40
C THR A 138 11.60 7.28 -20.08
N TRP A 139 12.29 6.97 -18.98
CA TRP A 139 11.64 6.78 -17.68
C TRP A 139 12.22 7.71 -16.63
N GLY A 140 11.47 8.67 -16.11
CA GLY A 140 11.97 9.59 -15.07
C GLY A 140 13.26 10.32 -15.44
N GLY A 141 13.41 10.72 -16.72
CA GLY A 141 14.57 11.47 -17.22
C GLY A 141 15.78 10.64 -17.68
N ALA A 142 15.72 9.30 -17.78
CA ALA A 142 16.73 8.52 -18.52
C ALA A 142 16.28 8.30 -19.95
N ALA A 143 17.29 8.18 -20.82
CA ALA A 143 17.16 7.75 -22.20
C ALA A 143 16.76 6.27 -22.36
N THR A 144 16.67 5.50 -21.27
CA THR A 144 16.25 4.09 -21.28
C THR A 144 14.91 3.90 -20.57
N GLY A 145 14.05 3.10 -21.20
CA GLY A 145 12.74 2.73 -20.69
C GLY A 145 12.84 1.56 -19.72
N PHE A 146 11.80 1.37 -18.92
CA PHE A 146 11.79 0.33 -17.89
C PHE A 146 11.97 -1.11 -18.44
N THR A 147 11.37 -1.38 -19.62
CA THR A 147 11.43 -2.69 -20.29
C THR A 147 12.81 -3.04 -20.86
N THR A 148 13.62 -2.03 -21.19
CA THR A 148 14.94 -2.20 -21.81
C THR A 148 16.09 -2.06 -20.82
N ALA A 149 15.85 -1.48 -19.64
CA ALA A 149 16.83 -1.36 -18.56
C ALA A 149 17.21 -2.73 -17.96
N THR A 150 18.47 -2.88 -17.56
CA THR A 150 18.94 -4.04 -16.77
C THR A 150 18.32 -4.02 -15.37
N PRO A 151 18.26 -5.14 -14.64
CA PRO A 151 17.73 -5.17 -13.27
C PRO A 151 18.36 -4.13 -12.34
N ASP A 152 19.69 -3.93 -12.41
CA ASP A 152 20.40 -2.94 -11.60
C ASP A 152 20.00 -1.50 -11.97
N GLN A 153 19.83 -1.22 -13.26
CA GLN A 153 19.36 0.08 -13.74
C GLN A 153 17.92 0.33 -13.29
N ARG A 154 17.05 -0.70 -13.29
CA ARG A 154 15.65 -0.58 -12.86
C ARG A 154 15.50 -0.09 -11.42
N GLY A 155 16.38 -0.49 -10.51
CA GLY A 155 16.36 0.00 -9.13
C GLY A 155 16.53 1.53 -9.02
N ASN A 156 17.55 2.07 -9.71
CA ASN A 156 17.79 3.52 -9.73
C ASN A 156 16.70 4.29 -10.48
N LEU A 157 16.22 3.69 -11.58
CA LEU A 157 15.07 4.19 -12.33
C LEU A 157 13.83 4.29 -11.42
N LEU A 158 13.58 3.26 -10.60
CA LEU A 158 12.42 3.15 -9.72
C LEU A 158 12.43 4.23 -8.65
N ALA A 159 13.59 4.41 -8.01
CA ALA A 159 13.75 5.41 -6.96
C ALA A 159 13.35 6.81 -7.45
N ARG A 160 13.90 7.25 -8.59
CA ARG A 160 13.63 8.60 -9.11
C ARG A 160 12.27 8.77 -9.80
N ALA A 161 11.76 7.72 -10.46
CA ALA A 161 10.52 7.85 -11.23
C ALA A 161 9.27 7.59 -10.40
N LEU A 162 9.37 6.81 -9.33
CA LEU A 162 8.23 6.45 -8.47
C LEU A 162 8.42 6.93 -7.03
N LEU A 163 9.52 6.59 -6.35
CA LEU A 163 9.68 6.92 -4.93
C LEU A 163 9.76 8.43 -4.69
N ASP A 164 10.63 9.14 -5.42
CA ASP A 164 10.77 10.60 -5.28
C ASP A 164 9.47 11.36 -5.58
N ARG A 165 8.63 10.79 -6.45
CA ARG A 165 7.33 11.36 -6.81
C ARG A 165 6.22 11.02 -5.82
N GLY A 166 6.47 10.11 -4.89
CA GLY A 166 5.55 9.79 -3.80
C GLY A 166 4.75 8.51 -3.98
N TYR A 167 5.03 7.70 -5.00
CA TYR A 167 4.27 6.49 -5.32
C TYR A 167 4.60 5.28 -4.43
N GLY A 168 5.46 5.40 -3.43
CA GLY A 168 5.76 4.29 -2.52
C GLY A 168 4.87 4.26 -1.30
N THR A 169 4.76 3.09 -0.68
CA THR A 169 3.92 2.87 0.49
C THR A 169 4.35 1.61 1.23
N ASN A 170 4.10 1.56 2.54
CA ASN A 170 4.16 0.35 3.36
C ASN A 170 2.77 -0.08 3.87
N TYR A 171 1.71 0.40 3.23
CA TYR A 171 0.34 -0.05 3.43
C TYR A 171 -0.09 -0.95 2.27
N ILE A 172 -1.07 -1.80 2.53
CA ILE A 172 -1.72 -2.65 1.54
C ILE A 172 -3.19 -2.29 1.38
N SER A 173 -3.69 -2.44 0.16
CA SER A 173 -5.12 -2.53 -0.08
C SER A 173 -5.65 -3.89 0.31
N SER A 174 -6.83 -3.91 0.93
CA SER A 174 -7.58 -5.14 1.06
C SER A 174 -8.04 -5.65 -0.31
N TRP A 175 -8.41 -6.93 -0.37
CA TRP A 175 -9.06 -7.45 -1.58
C TRP A 175 -10.34 -6.69 -1.89
N PHE A 176 -11.14 -6.33 -0.88
CA PHE A 176 -12.42 -5.63 -1.05
C PHE A 176 -12.30 -4.24 -1.68
N LEU A 177 -11.19 -3.52 -1.43
CA LEU A 177 -10.95 -2.22 -2.08
C LEU A 177 -10.66 -2.40 -3.57
N GLY A 178 -9.72 -3.28 -3.90
CA GLY A 178 -9.27 -3.49 -5.28
C GLY A 178 -10.20 -4.35 -6.13
N ARG A 179 -11.04 -5.19 -5.49
CA ARG A 179 -11.94 -6.17 -6.10
C ARG A 179 -13.23 -6.28 -5.28
N SER A 180 -14.37 -6.14 -5.93
CA SER A 180 -15.65 -6.14 -5.23
C SER A 180 -16.37 -7.49 -5.23
N GLY A 181 -15.88 -8.48 -5.99
CA GLY A 181 -16.49 -9.79 -6.12
C GLY A 181 -15.83 -10.65 -7.20
N PRO A 182 -16.08 -11.97 -7.24
CA PRO A 182 -15.67 -12.81 -8.37
C PRO A 182 -16.53 -12.52 -9.60
N LYS A 183 -15.95 -12.59 -10.81
CA LYS A 183 -16.74 -12.54 -12.05
C LYS A 183 -17.28 -13.94 -12.35
N LEU A 184 -18.59 -14.06 -12.50
CA LEU A 184 -19.25 -15.34 -12.79
C LEU A 184 -19.53 -15.48 -14.29
N VAL A 185 -19.32 -16.69 -14.81
CA VAL A 185 -19.65 -17.11 -16.17
C VAL A 185 -20.43 -18.43 -16.14
N SER A 186 -21.41 -18.55 -17.01
CA SER A 186 -22.16 -19.80 -17.20
C SER A 186 -21.26 -20.85 -17.85
N ASN A 187 -21.18 -22.04 -17.25
CA ASN A 187 -20.42 -23.14 -17.81
C ASN A 187 -21.35 -24.16 -18.49
N ALA A 188 -21.31 -24.20 -19.82
CA ALA A 188 -22.11 -25.14 -20.61
C ALA A 188 -21.73 -26.61 -20.35
N ALA A 189 -20.52 -26.90 -19.86
CA ALA A 189 -20.05 -28.25 -19.55
C ALA A 189 -20.46 -28.73 -18.15
N ARG A 190 -21.05 -27.86 -17.31
CA ARG A 190 -21.62 -28.22 -16.00
C ARG A 190 -23.05 -27.72 -15.92
N ASP A 191 -23.94 -28.25 -16.76
CA ASP A 191 -25.40 -28.02 -16.70
C ASP A 191 -25.81 -26.54 -16.54
N ASN A 192 -25.06 -25.61 -17.14
CA ASN A 192 -25.25 -24.15 -17.01
C ASN A 192 -25.16 -23.60 -15.57
N PHE A 193 -24.47 -24.27 -14.65
CA PHE A 193 -24.11 -23.69 -13.36
C PHE A 193 -23.23 -22.45 -13.55
N LEU A 194 -23.43 -21.46 -12.68
CA LEU A 194 -22.52 -20.31 -12.57
C LEU A 194 -21.19 -20.78 -12.00
N THR A 195 -20.12 -20.55 -12.75
CA THR A 195 -18.73 -20.80 -12.33
C THR A 195 -17.98 -19.48 -12.31
N TYR A 196 -16.90 -19.37 -11.56
CA TYR A 196 -16.04 -18.19 -11.66
C TYR A 196 -15.21 -18.28 -12.94
N THR A 197 -14.87 -17.13 -13.53
CA THR A 197 -13.94 -17.07 -14.65
C THR A 197 -12.58 -17.59 -14.19
N THR A 198 -12.22 -18.80 -14.58
CA THR A 198 -10.82 -19.21 -14.63
C THR A 198 -10.25 -18.66 -15.93
N GLU A 199 -9.11 -18.00 -15.86
CA GLU A 199 -8.33 -17.77 -17.06
C GLU A 199 -7.98 -19.11 -17.69
N THR A 200 -7.77 -19.08 -19.01
CA THR A 200 -7.53 -20.24 -19.85
C THR A 200 -6.33 -21.11 -19.40
N ASN A 201 -5.60 -20.76 -18.34
CA ASN A 201 -4.41 -21.46 -17.86
C ASN A 201 -4.21 -21.57 -16.33
N SER A 202 -5.23 -21.36 -15.48
CA SER A 202 -5.04 -21.59 -14.04
C SER A 202 -6.22 -22.30 -13.42
N ALA A 203 -6.08 -23.62 -13.23
CA ALA A 203 -6.94 -24.48 -12.41
C ALA A 203 -6.88 -24.14 -10.90
N ASN A 204 -6.44 -22.94 -10.53
CA ASN A 204 -6.12 -22.52 -9.18
C ASN A 204 -6.84 -21.21 -8.84
N TRP A 205 -7.09 -20.97 -7.56
CA TRP A 205 -7.64 -19.74 -6.94
C TRP A 205 -6.91 -18.43 -7.31
N GLU A 206 -5.84 -18.49 -8.10
CA GLU A 206 -5.04 -17.34 -8.55
C GLU A 206 -5.80 -16.41 -9.48
N GLY A 207 -6.79 -16.93 -10.24
CA GLY A 207 -7.63 -16.11 -11.11
C GLY A 207 -8.37 -14.99 -10.38
N LEU A 208 -8.82 -15.21 -9.13
CA LEU A 208 -9.55 -14.21 -8.34
C LEU A 208 -8.71 -12.98 -7.95
N LYS A 209 -7.39 -13.02 -8.17
CA LYS A 209 -6.48 -11.91 -7.91
C LYS A 209 -6.40 -10.95 -9.12
N GLY A 210 -6.67 -11.44 -10.32
CA GLY A 210 -6.64 -10.69 -11.58
C GLY A 210 -7.78 -9.69 -11.73
N TYR A 211 -7.60 -8.67 -12.57
CA TYR A 211 -8.66 -7.70 -12.90
C TYR A 211 -9.70 -8.29 -13.88
N SER A 212 -9.27 -9.18 -14.78
CA SER A 212 -10.09 -9.90 -15.77
C SER A 212 -11.16 -10.80 -15.14
N SER A 213 -10.80 -11.38 -14.00
CA SER A 213 -11.48 -12.53 -13.39
C SER A 213 -12.26 -12.18 -12.11
N ALA A 214 -12.16 -10.93 -11.69
CA ALA A 214 -12.92 -10.37 -10.59
C ALA A 214 -13.68 -9.12 -11.06
N VAL A 215 -14.79 -8.82 -10.39
CA VAL A 215 -15.44 -7.52 -10.50
C VAL A 215 -14.46 -6.48 -9.98
N GLY A 216 -14.39 -5.35 -10.68
CA GLY A 216 -13.41 -4.29 -10.42
C GLY A 216 -13.47 -3.69 -9.01
N PRO A 217 -12.79 -2.55 -8.80
CA PRO A 217 -12.69 -1.92 -7.50
C PRO A 217 -14.04 -1.60 -6.86
N LEU A 218 -14.05 -1.48 -5.53
CA LEU A 218 -15.23 -1.06 -4.77
C LEU A 218 -15.76 0.28 -5.33
N THR A 219 -17.08 0.37 -5.47
CA THR A 219 -17.76 1.60 -5.90
C THR A 219 -18.62 2.16 -4.78
N ARG A 220 -18.86 3.48 -4.80
CA ARG A 220 -19.80 4.15 -3.88
C ARG A 220 -21.17 3.49 -3.91
N ARG A 221 -21.69 3.19 -5.10
CA ARG A 221 -22.97 2.48 -5.28
C ARG A 221 -23.00 1.16 -4.52
N LEU A 222 -21.98 0.32 -4.68
CA LEU A 222 -21.94 -0.98 -4.01
C LEU A 222 -21.79 -0.86 -2.49
N LEU A 223 -21.03 0.14 -2.02
CA LEU A 223 -20.86 0.41 -0.60
C LEU A 223 -22.17 0.87 0.07
N GLU A 224 -22.97 1.69 -0.62
CA GLU A 224 -24.23 2.25 -0.12
C GLU A 224 -25.41 1.29 -0.24
N THR A 225 -25.50 0.55 -1.34
CA THR A 225 -26.59 -0.44 -1.55
C THR A 225 -26.23 -1.83 -1.04
N GLY A 226 -25.03 -2.00 -0.50
CA GLY A 226 -24.51 -3.28 -0.04
C GLY A 226 -25.23 -3.76 1.23
N PRO A 227 -25.36 -5.08 1.43
CA PRO A 227 -25.94 -5.64 2.65
C PRO A 227 -25.00 -5.54 3.86
N VAL A 228 -23.71 -5.23 3.63
CA VAL A 228 -22.69 -5.10 4.67
C VAL A 228 -22.49 -3.63 5.00
N VAL A 229 -22.49 -3.31 6.29
CA VAL A 229 -22.22 -1.95 6.77
C VAL A 229 -20.80 -1.53 6.36
N SER A 230 -20.67 -0.32 5.82
CA SER A 230 -19.39 0.22 5.32
C SER A 230 -18.25 0.20 6.34
N SER A 231 -18.56 0.38 7.64
CA SER A 231 -17.58 0.33 8.73
C SER A 231 -16.94 -1.04 8.95
N LEU A 232 -17.55 -2.12 8.43
CA LEU A 232 -17.03 -3.48 8.55
C LEU A 232 -16.18 -3.90 7.35
N ILE A 233 -16.07 -3.06 6.32
CA ILE A 233 -15.31 -3.36 5.12
C ILE A 233 -13.90 -2.79 5.30
N PRO A 234 -12.87 -3.64 5.53
CA PRO A 234 -11.50 -3.14 5.59
C PRO A 234 -11.09 -2.70 4.19
N LEU A 235 -10.61 -1.46 4.04
CA LEU A 235 -10.16 -0.92 2.75
C LEU A 235 -8.63 -0.96 2.62
N LEU A 236 -7.95 -0.52 3.67
CA LEU A 236 -6.49 -0.43 3.75
C LEU A 236 -6.01 -1.03 5.07
N GLY A 237 -4.79 -1.56 5.07
CA GLY A 237 -4.14 -2.10 6.25
C GLY A 237 -2.63 -1.84 6.22
N ASP A 238 -1.99 -1.99 7.37
CA ASP A 238 -0.53 -2.00 7.44
C ASP A 238 0.01 -3.29 6.77
N ALA A 239 1.08 -3.16 5.98
CA ALA A 239 1.70 -4.27 5.25
C ALA A 239 2.62 -5.14 6.12
N CYS A 240 2.74 -4.85 7.42
CA CYS A 240 3.65 -5.59 8.30
C CYS A 240 3.35 -7.09 8.21
N ALA A 241 4.32 -7.88 7.76
CA ALA A 241 4.30 -9.32 7.93
C ALA A 241 4.46 -9.58 9.43
N GLY A 242 3.37 -9.98 10.08
CA GLY A 242 3.41 -10.47 11.47
C GLY A 242 4.20 -11.77 11.60
#